data_AF-A0A8J6NKF8-F1
#
_entry.id   AF-A0A8J6NKF8-F1
#
_cell.length_a   1.000
_cell.length_b   1.000
_cell.length_c   1.000
_cell.angle_alpha   90.00
_cell.angle_beta   90.00
_cell.angle_gamma   90.00
#
_symmetry.space_group_name_H-M   'P 1'
#
loop_
_entity.id
_entity.type
_entity.pdbx_description
1 polymer ?
#
loop_
_entity_poly.entity_id
_entity_poly.type
_entity_poly.pdbx_seq_one_letter_code
_entity_poly.pdbx_strand_id
1 'polypeptide(L)'
;MTSTETSKNSPPQNMERDGLPLWRRIVSLFGWTRHSSILLSVFFLTIGLILYVWWPLAEEVLSYIDWTGPWWLYMDWLLIGIFLFMSVAIVSRADLGLDSLTIIVATFGGLVIESWGTQTNLWHYYTAERPPLWIIPAWPIATLTINRIVRLLNYLFLNRQNAKKKQNTKGAKPLTNLGAFNENLANFASWRLKVLYWFLFPAFFALMLSFVAPTFDKSYTLLSILLVALLILTPTNYRTAVLTFIAGAGLGYYLELWGTTRECWTYYTFQKPPLFAVLAHGMAAVAFWRTENLVKLVWGKIRPGSFSAEKVMGD
;
A
#
# COMPACT_ATOMS: atom_id res chain seq x y z
N MET A 1 2.43 60.36 -11.01
CA MET A 1 2.16 59.49 -9.84
C MET A 1 2.57 58.08 -10.23
N THR A 2 3.78 57.71 -9.83
CA THR A 2 4.48 56.47 -10.16
C THR A 2 4.26 55.47 -9.04
N SER A 3 3.46 54.43 -9.29
CA SER A 3 3.28 53.30 -8.37
C SER A 3 4.35 52.25 -8.63
N THR A 4 5.30 52.17 -7.70
CA THR A 4 6.36 51.16 -7.63
C THR A 4 5.79 49.84 -7.08
N GLU A 5 5.66 48.83 -7.95
CA GLU A 5 5.41 47.45 -7.54
C GLU A 5 6.69 46.84 -6.95
N THR A 6 6.68 46.62 -5.64
CA THR A 6 7.70 45.84 -4.93
C THR A 6 7.52 44.35 -5.19
N SER A 7 8.34 43.80 -6.09
CA SER A 7 8.57 42.38 -6.28
C SER A 7 9.10 41.73 -4.99
N LYS A 8 8.26 40.92 -4.32
CA LYS A 8 8.67 40.01 -3.25
C LYS A 8 9.29 38.75 -3.86
N ASN A 9 10.59 38.82 -4.16
CA ASN A 9 11.41 37.64 -4.40
C ASN A 9 11.54 36.83 -3.10
N SER A 10 10.76 35.76 -3.00
CA SER A 10 10.99 34.71 -2.00
C SER A 10 12.23 33.90 -2.42
N PRO A 11 13.20 33.64 -1.53
CA PRO A 11 14.39 32.87 -1.87
C PRO A 11 14.01 31.43 -2.26
N PRO A 12 14.75 30.78 -3.18
CA PRO A 12 14.46 29.42 -3.61
C PRO A 12 14.73 28.44 -2.47
N GLN A 13 13.67 27.96 -1.81
CA GLN A 13 13.70 26.99 -0.69
C GLN A 13 14.25 25.58 -1.04
N ASN A 14 14.81 25.38 -2.23
CA ASN A 14 15.19 24.05 -2.72
C ASN A 14 16.69 23.72 -2.65
N MET A 15 17.57 24.64 -2.24
CA MET A 15 19.03 24.38 -2.23
C MET A 15 19.61 23.84 -0.91
N GLU A 16 18.86 23.82 0.20
CA GLU A 16 19.42 23.47 1.52
C GLU A 16 19.08 22.04 2.02
N ARG A 17 18.41 21.21 1.21
CA ARG A 17 18.02 19.84 1.63
C ARG A 17 19.14 18.80 1.57
N ASP A 18 20.26 19.09 0.90
CA ASP A 18 21.26 18.07 0.55
C ASP A 18 22.26 17.75 1.67
N GLY A 19 22.31 18.53 2.75
CA GLY A 19 23.21 18.33 3.90
C GLY A 19 22.56 17.69 5.14
N LEU A 20 21.25 17.48 5.15
CA LEU A 20 20.54 17.03 6.36
C LEU A 20 20.73 15.52 6.61
N PRO A 21 20.88 15.08 7.88
CA PRO A 21 20.97 13.67 8.25
C PRO A 21 19.72 12.88 7.84
N LEU A 22 19.88 11.57 7.59
CA LEU A 22 18.84 10.67 7.06
C LEU A 22 17.49 10.82 7.78
N TRP A 23 17.51 10.94 9.12
CA TRP A 23 16.30 11.08 9.93
C TRP A 23 15.53 12.38 9.66
N ARG A 24 16.20 13.52 9.43
CA ARG A 24 15.52 14.78 9.06
C ARG A 24 14.88 14.69 7.67
N ARG A 25 15.49 13.93 6.74
CA ARG A 25 14.89 13.65 5.43
C ARG A 25 13.66 12.76 5.57
N ILE A 26 13.71 11.74 6.43
CA ILE A 26 12.56 10.88 6.74
C ILE A 26 11.44 11.69 7.42
N VAL A 27 11.75 12.59 8.35
CA VAL A 27 10.75 13.48 8.97
C VAL A 27 10.15 14.44 7.94
N SER A 28 10.94 14.95 6.98
CA SER A 28 10.40 15.75 5.87
C SER A 28 9.53 14.95 4.88
N LEU A 29 9.62 13.61 4.90
CA LEU A 29 8.69 12.74 4.17
C LEU A 29 7.35 12.61 4.86
N PHE A 30 7.27 12.80 6.18
CA PHE A 30 6.00 12.74 6.92
C PHE A 30 4.98 13.75 6.38
N GLY A 31 5.47 14.90 5.90
CA GLY A 31 4.75 15.81 5.00
C GLY A 31 3.31 16.08 5.43
N TRP A 32 3.14 16.66 6.62
CA TRP A 32 1.84 16.97 7.20
C TRP A 32 1.04 17.91 6.28
N THR A 33 -0.17 17.52 5.89
CA THR A 33 -1.07 18.34 5.08
C THR A 33 -2.31 18.75 5.87
N ARG A 34 -3.11 19.68 5.33
CA ARG A 34 -4.45 19.97 5.89
C ARG A 34 -5.32 18.72 5.90
N HIS A 35 -5.20 17.87 4.88
CA HIS A 35 -5.91 16.59 4.80
C HIS A 35 -5.43 15.61 5.88
N SER A 36 -4.14 15.62 6.24
CA SER A 36 -3.62 14.84 7.37
C SER A 36 -4.32 15.21 8.68
N SER A 37 -4.50 16.51 8.95
CA SER A 37 -5.24 16.98 10.13
C SER A 37 -6.69 16.50 10.12
N ILE A 38 -7.39 16.60 8.99
CA ILE A 38 -8.79 16.16 8.88
C ILE A 38 -8.90 14.65 9.13
N LEU A 39 -8.07 13.85 8.47
CA LEU A 39 -8.06 12.39 8.66
C LEU A 39 -7.74 12.02 10.11
N LEU A 40 -6.75 12.68 10.73
CA LEU A 40 -6.39 12.44 12.12
C LEU A 40 -7.54 12.81 13.07
N SER A 41 -8.23 13.92 12.84
CA SER A 41 -9.39 14.32 13.64
C SER A 41 -10.53 13.33 13.52
N VAL A 42 -10.87 12.89 12.30
CA VAL A 42 -11.90 11.87 12.06
C VAL A 42 -11.49 10.54 12.69
N PHE A 43 -10.21 10.18 12.62
CA PHE A 43 -9.67 8.96 13.21
C PHE A 43 -9.79 8.97 14.74
N PHE A 44 -9.35 10.03 15.42
CA PHE A 44 -9.49 10.15 16.87
C PHE A 44 -10.95 10.21 17.31
N LEU A 45 -11.81 10.89 16.55
CA LEU A 45 -13.25 10.90 16.81
C LEU A 45 -13.83 9.48 16.71
N THR A 46 -13.43 8.72 15.68
CA THR A 46 -13.84 7.32 15.50
C THR A 46 -13.34 6.44 16.64
N ILE A 47 -12.07 6.56 17.05
CA ILE A 47 -11.53 5.84 18.23
C ILE A 47 -12.33 6.21 19.47
N GLY A 48 -12.56 7.49 19.72
CA GLY A 48 -13.33 7.94 20.89
C GLY A 48 -14.75 7.37 20.89
N LEU A 49 -15.40 7.32 19.73
CA LEU A 49 -16.73 6.71 19.58
C LEU A 49 -16.69 5.20 19.83
N ILE A 50 -15.71 4.48 19.27
CA ILE A 50 -15.54 3.04 19.51
C ILE A 50 -15.31 2.78 21.00
N LEU A 51 -14.39 3.49 21.64
CA LEU A 51 -14.11 3.36 23.07
C LEU A 51 -15.36 3.64 23.90
N TYR A 52 -16.12 4.68 23.56
CA TYR A 52 -17.36 5.02 24.26
C TYR A 52 -18.43 3.93 24.13
N VAL A 53 -18.69 3.47 22.90
CA VAL A 53 -19.73 2.45 22.63
C VAL A 53 -19.35 1.10 23.21
N TRP A 54 -18.08 0.72 23.15
CA TRP A 54 -17.57 -0.58 23.58
C TRP A 54 -16.98 -0.58 24.99
N TRP A 55 -17.09 0.54 25.73
CA TRP A 55 -16.55 0.65 27.08
C TRP A 55 -17.01 -0.48 28.03
N PRO A 56 -18.29 -0.88 28.06
CA PRO A 56 -18.74 -1.95 28.96
C PRO A 56 -18.06 -3.29 28.65
N LEU A 57 -17.86 -3.61 27.37
CA LEU A 57 -17.14 -4.82 26.97
C LEU A 57 -15.65 -4.72 27.32
N ALA A 58 -15.07 -3.53 27.17
CA ALA A 58 -13.69 -3.30 27.57
C ALA A 58 -13.51 -3.52 29.07
N GLU A 59 -14.42 -3.02 29.93
CA GLU A 59 -14.38 -3.27 31.37
C GLU A 59 -14.40 -4.78 31.71
N GLU A 60 -15.27 -5.54 31.05
CA GLU A 60 -15.34 -6.99 31.23
C GLU A 60 -14.01 -7.65 30.85
N VAL A 61 -13.47 -7.33 29.67
CA VAL A 61 -12.20 -7.88 29.18
C VAL A 61 -11.03 -7.50 30.11
N LEU A 62 -10.97 -6.24 30.55
CA LEU A 62 -9.93 -5.74 31.44
C LEU A 62 -10.01 -6.34 32.85
N SER A 63 -11.18 -6.84 33.26
CA SER A 63 -11.35 -7.53 34.55
C SER A 63 -10.69 -8.91 34.60
N TYR A 64 -10.47 -9.55 33.45
CA TYR A 64 -9.73 -10.82 33.35
C TYR A 64 -8.21 -10.65 33.42
N ILE A 65 -7.70 -9.41 33.35
CA ILE A 65 -6.27 -9.13 33.39
C ILE A 65 -5.80 -9.06 34.84
N ASP A 66 -4.82 -9.89 35.18
CA ASP A 66 -4.07 -9.70 36.42
C ASP A 66 -3.13 -8.49 36.30
N TRP A 67 -3.57 -7.36 36.83
CA TRP A 67 -2.82 -6.10 36.87
C TRP A 67 -1.63 -6.11 37.83
N THR A 68 -1.58 -7.06 38.77
CA THR A 68 -0.46 -7.18 39.73
C THR A 68 0.68 -8.02 39.16
N GLY A 69 0.37 -8.89 38.19
CA GLY A 69 1.32 -9.72 37.47
C GLY A 69 1.86 -9.08 36.18
N PRO A 70 2.42 -9.89 35.28
CA PRO A 70 2.96 -9.45 34.00
C PRO A 70 1.84 -9.13 32.98
N TRP A 71 1.05 -8.08 33.25
CA TRP A 71 -0.11 -7.65 32.46
C TRP A 71 0.21 -7.43 30.97
N TRP A 72 1.47 -7.09 30.63
CA TRP A 72 1.92 -6.91 29.25
C TRP A 72 1.81 -8.18 28.41
N LEU A 73 1.73 -9.37 29.01
CA LEU A 73 1.52 -10.63 28.29
C LEU A 73 0.10 -10.77 27.73
N TYR A 74 -0.88 -10.08 28.33
CA TYR A 74 -2.26 -10.07 27.87
C TYR A 74 -2.47 -9.10 26.71
N MET A 75 -1.49 -8.22 26.42
CA MET A 75 -1.59 -7.22 25.36
C MET A 75 -1.21 -7.81 24.01
N ASP A 76 -2.04 -7.57 23.01
CA ASP A 76 -1.73 -7.93 21.63
C ASP A 76 -0.79 -6.89 20.98
N TRP A 77 0.51 -7.02 21.29
CA TRP A 77 1.55 -6.15 20.76
C TRP A 77 1.62 -6.12 19.23
N LEU A 78 1.25 -7.22 18.57
CA LEU A 78 1.23 -7.30 17.11
C LEU A 78 0.10 -6.43 16.55
N LEU A 79 -1.11 -6.54 17.12
CA LEU A 79 -2.24 -5.68 16.74
C LEU A 79 -1.91 -4.20 16.94
N ILE A 80 -1.39 -3.85 18.12
CA ILE A 80 -1.03 -2.46 18.46
C ILE A 80 0.03 -1.94 17.47
N GLY A 81 1.04 -2.75 17.16
CA GLY A 81 2.09 -2.40 16.21
C GLY A 81 1.57 -2.16 14.79
N ILE A 82 0.74 -3.08 14.27
CA ILE A 82 0.12 -2.95 12.94
C ILE A 82 -0.79 -1.73 12.89
N PHE A 83 -1.65 -1.56 13.90
CA PHE A 83 -2.59 -0.45 13.99
C PHE A 83 -1.86 0.90 14.02
N LEU A 84 -0.84 1.03 14.88
CA LEU A 84 -0.03 2.25 14.98
C LEU A 84 0.68 2.52 13.65
N PHE A 85 1.32 1.50 13.06
CA PHE A 85 2.02 1.64 11.79
C PHE A 85 1.10 2.12 10.66
N MET A 86 -0.05 1.47 10.48
CA MET A 86 -1.02 1.83 9.44
C MET A 86 -1.61 3.23 9.67
N SER A 87 -1.91 3.59 10.91
CA SER A 87 -2.42 4.92 11.27
C SER A 87 -1.42 6.02 10.91
N VAL A 88 -0.16 5.83 11.29
CA VAL A 88 0.94 6.74 10.96
C VAL A 88 1.15 6.82 9.45
N ALA A 89 1.12 5.68 8.75
CA ALA A 89 1.32 5.63 7.30
C ALA A 89 0.24 6.39 6.53
N ILE A 90 -1.04 6.17 6.84
CA ILE A 90 -2.16 6.79 6.10
C ILE A 90 -2.19 8.31 6.27
N VAL A 91 -1.92 8.78 7.50
CA VAL A 91 -1.87 10.21 7.82
C VAL A 91 -0.67 10.90 7.15
N SER A 92 0.43 10.17 6.93
CA SER A 92 1.62 10.68 6.24
C SER A 92 1.28 11.09 4.80
N ARG A 93 1.46 12.38 4.47
CA ARG A 93 1.16 12.95 3.14
C ARG A 93 -0.22 12.57 2.61
N ALA A 94 -1.24 12.67 3.46
CA ALA A 94 -2.62 12.42 3.08
C ALA A 94 -3.09 13.36 1.96
N ASP A 95 -3.79 12.80 0.98
CA ASP A 95 -4.40 13.54 -0.11
C ASP A 95 -5.77 12.93 -0.45
N LEU A 96 -6.84 13.53 0.09
CA LEU A 96 -8.21 13.05 -0.09
C LEU A 96 -8.63 12.96 -1.56
N GLY A 97 -8.08 13.79 -2.45
CA GLY A 97 -8.41 13.73 -3.87
C GLY A 97 -7.96 12.41 -4.48
N LEU A 98 -6.68 12.10 -4.32
CA LEU A 98 -6.09 10.85 -4.83
C LEU A 98 -6.54 9.63 -4.03
N ASP A 99 -6.63 9.75 -2.71
CA ASP A 99 -6.95 8.65 -1.80
C ASP A 99 -8.43 8.24 -1.90
N SER A 100 -9.35 9.13 -2.28
CA SER A 100 -10.77 8.79 -2.44
C SER A 100 -11.01 7.70 -3.48
N LEU A 101 -10.32 7.77 -4.63
CA LEU A 101 -10.42 6.73 -5.65
C LEU A 101 -9.87 5.40 -5.13
N THR A 102 -8.74 5.43 -4.41
CA THR A 102 -8.18 4.24 -3.75
C THR A 102 -9.18 3.62 -2.77
N ILE A 103 -9.84 4.44 -1.95
CA ILE A 103 -10.83 3.96 -0.98
C ILE A 103 -11.97 3.25 -1.71
N ILE A 104 -12.51 3.84 -2.77
CA ILE A 104 -13.60 3.23 -3.56
C ILE A 104 -13.14 1.91 -4.16
N VAL A 105 -12.03 1.90 -4.89
CA VAL A 105 -11.50 0.70 -5.55
C VAL A 105 -11.22 -0.41 -4.56
N ALA A 106 -10.57 -0.10 -3.44
CA ALA A 106 -10.24 -1.08 -2.41
C ALA A 106 -11.47 -1.59 -1.66
N THR A 107 -12.50 -0.76 -1.46
CA THR A 107 -13.76 -1.19 -0.82
C THR A 107 -14.48 -2.24 -1.68
N PHE A 108 -14.71 -1.93 -2.96
CA PHE A 108 -15.38 -2.86 -3.87
C PHE A 108 -14.51 -4.08 -4.20
N GLY A 109 -13.21 -3.87 -4.41
CA GLY A 109 -12.26 -4.96 -4.65
C GLY A 109 -12.14 -5.90 -3.46
N GLY A 110 -12.07 -5.36 -2.24
CA GLY A 110 -12.10 -6.12 -1.00
C GLY A 110 -13.38 -6.94 -0.87
N LEU A 111 -14.55 -6.34 -1.13
CA LEU A 111 -15.82 -7.06 -1.13
C LEU A 111 -15.83 -8.24 -2.10
N VAL A 112 -15.27 -8.08 -3.30
CA VAL A 112 -15.16 -9.16 -4.28
C VAL A 112 -14.23 -10.27 -3.78
N ILE A 113 -13.08 -9.93 -3.18
CA ILE A 113 -12.12 -10.91 -2.65
C ILE A 113 -12.72 -11.68 -1.48
N GLU A 114 -13.36 -10.98 -0.54
CA GLU A 114 -14.02 -11.62 0.62
C GLU A 114 -15.19 -12.50 0.19
N SER A 115 -15.97 -12.04 -0.79
CA SER A 115 -17.05 -12.84 -1.38
C SER A 115 -16.47 -14.10 -2.02
N TRP A 116 -15.38 -14.00 -2.78
CA TRP A 116 -14.74 -15.17 -3.37
C TRP A 116 -14.27 -16.16 -2.30
N GLY A 117 -13.48 -15.73 -1.32
CA GLY A 117 -12.91 -16.65 -0.33
C GLY A 117 -13.91 -17.32 0.58
N THR A 118 -14.85 -16.54 1.11
CA THR A 118 -15.83 -17.05 2.09
C THR A 118 -16.92 -17.91 1.43
N GLN A 119 -17.34 -17.59 0.20
CA GLN A 119 -18.32 -18.38 -0.55
C GLN A 119 -17.73 -19.70 -1.07
N THR A 120 -16.44 -19.71 -1.39
CA THR A 120 -15.74 -20.93 -1.82
C THR A 120 -15.18 -21.77 -0.67
N ASN A 121 -15.33 -21.30 0.57
CA ASN A 121 -14.79 -21.94 1.78
C ASN A 121 -13.24 -22.06 1.78
N LEU A 122 -12.55 -21.14 1.10
CA LEU A 122 -11.08 -21.06 1.18
C LEU A 122 -10.63 -20.54 2.56
N TRP A 123 -11.42 -19.64 3.15
CA TRP A 123 -11.28 -19.20 4.54
C TRP A 123 -12.65 -18.92 5.19
N HIS A 124 -12.66 -18.97 6.51
CA HIS A 124 -13.81 -18.65 7.35
C HIS A 124 -13.42 -17.69 8.46
N TYR A 125 -14.32 -16.77 8.78
CA TYR A 125 -14.20 -15.88 9.93
C TYR A 125 -14.91 -16.48 11.14
N TYR A 126 -14.47 -16.09 12.34
CA TYR A 126 -15.11 -16.49 13.61
C TYR A 126 -16.60 -16.10 13.69
N THR A 127 -17.02 -15.09 12.93
CA THR A 127 -18.42 -14.63 12.83
C THR A 127 -19.28 -15.46 11.88
N ALA A 128 -18.68 -16.36 11.09
CA ALA A 128 -19.35 -17.16 10.05
C ALA A 128 -20.05 -16.37 8.92
N GLU A 129 -19.95 -15.03 8.89
CA GLU A 129 -20.50 -14.17 7.84
C GLU A 129 -19.82 -14.37 6.47
N ARG A 130 -20.55 -14.14 5.35
CA ARG A 130 -20.08 -14.38 3.97
C ARG A 130 -20.64 -13.37 2.94
N PRO A 131 -19.91 -12.30 2.56
CA PRO A 131 -18.68 -11.81 3.17
C PRO A 131 -18.97 -11.08 4.50
N PRO A 132 -18.04 -11.09 5.47
CA PRO A 132 -18.18 -10.27 6.67
C PRO A 132 -18.10 -8.79 6.34
N LEU A 133 -19.12 -8.01 6.70
CA LEU A 133 -19.13 -6.58 6.37
C LEU A 133 -18.11 -5.78 7.21
N TRP A 134 -17.77 -6.29 8.40
CA TRP A 134 -16.85 -5.62 9.32
C TRP A 134 -15.40 -5.58 8.85
N ILE A 135 -14.97 -6.51 7.96
CA ILE A 135 -13.61 -6.51 7.42
C ILE A 135 -13.47 -5.56 6.22
N ILE A 136 -14.58 -5.21 5.55
CA ILE A 136 -14.55 -4.40 4.32
C ILE A 136 -13.81 -3.05 4.52
N PRO A 137 -14.01 -2.31 5.62
CA PRO A 137 -13.25 -1.09 5.89
C PRO A 137 -11.72 -1.30 6.01
N ALA A 138 -11.25 -2.51 6.34
CA ALA A 138 -9.82 -2.79 6.47
C ALA A 138 -9.10 -2.75 5.11
N TRP A 139 -9.78 -3.10 4.01
CA TRP A 139 -9.20 -3.13 2.66
C TRP A 139 -8.71 -1.74 2.18
N PRO A 140 -9.51 -0.65 2.26
CA PRO A 140 -9.02 0.71 2.03
C PRO A 140 -7.83 1.10 2.89
N ILE A 141 -7.85 0.79 4.18
CA ILE A 141 -6.80 1.18 5.13
C ILE A 141 -5.48 0.47 4.76
N ALA A 142 -5.53 -0.83 4.47
CA ALA A 142 -4.38 -1.60 4.00
C ALA A 142 -3.84 -1.06 2.66
N THR A 143 -4.73 -0.80 1.70
CA THR A 143 -4.34 -0.31 0.36
C THR A 143 -3.69 1.06 0.41
N LEU A 144 -4.25 2.00 1.19
CA LEU A 144 -3.63 3.30 1.42
C LEU A 144 -2.25 3.16 2.06
N THR A 145 -2.12 2.31 3.08
CA THR A 145 -0.83 2.02 3.72
C THR A 145 0.19 1.49 2.70
N ILE A 146 -0.20 0.54 1.84
CA ILE A 146 0.65 0.00 0.78
C ILE A 146 1.07 1.09 -0.20
N ASN A 147 0.15 1.96 -0.62
CA ASN A 147 0.47 3.10 -1.48
C ASN A 147 1.55 4.01 -0.84
N ARG A 148 1.50 4.22 0.48
CA ARG A 148 2.52 5.00 1.21
C ARG A 148 3.86 4.28 1.27
N ILE A 149 3.86 2.97 1.52
CA ILE A 149 5.07 2.14 1.46
C ILE A 149 5.69 2.20 0.06
N VAL A 150 4.89 2.04 -1.00
CA VAL A 150 5.37 2.08 -2.39
C VAL A 150 5.97 3.45 -2.74
N ARG A 151 5.34 4.56 -2.31
CA ARG A 151 5.90 5.92 -2.47
C ARG A 151 7.23 6.07 -1.75
N LEU A 152 7.33 5.57 -0.51
CA LEU A 152 8.57 5.59 0.26
C LEU A 152 9.67 4.76 -0.43
N LEU A 153 9.37 3.53 -0.85
CA LEU A 153 10.30 2.68 -1.58
C LEU A 153 10.78 3.36 -2.86
N ASN A 154 9.86 3.93 -3.65
CA ASN A 154 10.21 4.65 -4.86
C ASN A 154 11.13 5.85 -4.58
N TYR A 155 10.85 6.62 -3.54
CA TYR A 155 11.72 7.73 -3.12
C TYR A 155 13.12 7.24 -2.73
N LEU A 156 13.23 6.16 -1.96
CA LEU A 156 14.52 5.59 -1.55
C LEU A 156 15.33 5.08 -2.76
N PHE A 157 14.67 4.49 -3.76
CA PHE A 157 15.33 4.04 -4.99
C PHE A 157 15.72 5.19 -5.92
N LEU A 158 14.84 6.19 -6.14
CA LEU A 158 15.11 7.35 -7.01
C LEU A 158 16.19 8.28 -6.44
N ASN A 159 16.16 8.54 -5.13
CA ASN A 159 17.18 9.40 -4.51
C ASN A 159 18.58 8.81 -4.58
N ARG A 160 18.71 7.48 -4.53
CA ARG A 160 20.00 6.81 -4.73
C ARG A 160 20.54 7.02 -6.15
N GLN A 161 19.67 7.06 -7.15
CA GLN A 161 20.07 7.34 -8.54
C GLN A 161 20.47 8.82 -8.73
N ASN A 162 19.68 9.74 -8.19
CA ASN A 162 19.95 11.19 -8.28
C ASN A 162 21.21 11.61 -7.52
N ALA A 163 21.47 11.04 -6.34
CA ALA A 163 22.68 11.30 -5.57
C ALA A 163 23.96 10.87 -6.32
N LYS A 164 23.93 9.70 -6.97
CA LYS A 164 25.04 9.23 -7.82
C LYS A 164 25.28 10.14 -9.02
N LYS A 165 24.22 10.64 -9.66
CA LYS A 165 24.30 11.58 -10.79
C LYS A 165 24.92 12.92 -10.38
N LYS A 166 24.58 13.44 -9.20
CA LYS A 166 25.09 14.73 -8.67
C LYS A 166 26.56 14.66 -8.24
N GLN A 167 27.03 13.50 -7.78
CA GLN A 167 28.44 13.27 -7.46
C GLN A 167 29.33 13.24 -8.72
N ASN A 168 28.84 12.64 -9.80
CA ASN A 168 29.57 12.61 -11.08
C ASN A 168 29.63 13.98 -11.78
N THR A 169 28.71 14.92 -11.49
CA THR A 169 28.66 16.24 -12.15
C THR A 169 29.46 17.33 -11.43
N LYS A 170 29.82 17.16 -10.16
CA LYS A 170 30.55 18.18 -9.39
C LYS A 170 32.08 18.17 -9.58
N GLY A 171 32.63 17.28 -10.41
CA GLY A 171 34.08 17.19 -10.62
C GLY A 171 34.56 16.82 -12.03
N ALA A 172 33.66 16.60 -13.00
CA ALA A 172 34.04 16.14 -14.33
C ALA A 172 33.67 17.17 -15.41
N LYS A 173 34.66 17.54 -16.24
CA LYS A 173 34.43 18.17 -17.55
C LYS A 173 33.43 17.33 -18.35
N PRO A 174 32.60 17.93 -19.23
CA PRO A 174 31.53 17.24 -19.94
C PRO A 174 32.12 16.23 -20.93
N LEU A 175 32.37 15.02 -20.46
CA LEU A 175 32.73 13.86 -21.27
C LEU A 175 31.43 13.27 -21.81
N THR A 176 31.22 13.45 -23.10
CA THR A 176 30.11 12.92 -23.92
C THR A 176 29.88 11.40 -23.77
N ASN A 177 30.81 10.65 -23.16
CA ASN A 177 30.69 9.22 -22.87
C ASN A 177 29.98 8.85 -21.54
N LEU A 178 29.77 9.78 -20.61
CA LEU A 178 29.14 9.47 -19.31
C LEU A 178 27.60 9.31 -19.41
N GLY A 179 26.98 9.87 -20.46
CA GLY A 179 25.55 9.70 -20.75
C GLY A 179 25.20 8.24 -21.02
N ALA A 180 25.97 7.58 -21.88
CA ALA A 180 25.77 6.18 -22.26
C ALA A 180 25.88 5.22 -21.06
N PHE A 181 26.79 5.47 -20.11
CA PHE A 181 26.93 4.62 -18.93
C PHE A 181 25.74 4.72 -17.97
N ASN A 182 25.19 5.93 -17.79
CA ASN A 182 24.05 6.14 -16.90
C ASN A 182 22.75 5.55 -17.49
N GLU A 183 22.57 5.65 -18.81
CA GLU A 183 21.49 4.97 -19.53
C GLU A 183 21.61 3.45 -19.42
N ASN A 184 22.83 2.90 -19.56
CA ASN A 184 23.09 1.46 -19.37
C ASN A 184 22.72 0.97 -17.96
N LEU A 185 22.99 1.75 -16.90
CA LEU A 185 22.60 1.40 -15.53
C LEU A 185 21.07 1.43 -15.31
N ALA A 186 20.38 2.42 -15.87
CA ALA A 186 18.92 2.52 -15.80
C ALA A 186 18.24 1.38 -16.60
N ASN A 187 18.77 1.07 -17.78
CA ASN A 187 18.35 -0.06 -18.61
C ASN A 187 18.60 -1.39 -17.91
N PHE A 188 19.72 -1.53 -17.21
CA PHE A 188 20.02 -2.74 -16.45
C PHE A 188 19.12 -2.93 -15.22
N ALA A 189 18.84 -1.86 -14.47
CA ALA A 189 17.92 -1.92 -13.33
C ALA A 189 16.48 -2.23 -13.76
N SER A 190 16.01 -1.64 -14.86
CA SER A 190 14.68 -1.94 -15.42
C SER A 190 14.61 -3.36 -15.98
N TRP A 191 15.67 -3.85 -16.62
CA TRP A 191 15.77 -5.24 -17.07
C TRP A 191 15.68 -6.23 -15.90
N ARG A 192 16.42 -5.99 -14.81
CA ARG A 192 16.37 -6.84 -13.60
C ARG A 192 14.96 -6.93 -13.00
N LEU A 193 14.24 -5.80 -12.92
CA LEU A 193 12.87 -5.78 -12.41
C LEU A 193 11.89 -6.49 -13.36
N LYS A 194 12.11 -6.40 -14.67
CA LYS A 194 11.33 -7.16 -15.66
C LYS A 194 11.56 -8.67 -15.51
N VAL A 195 12.81 -9.11 -15.35
CA VAL A 195 13.12 -10.52 -15.08
C VAL A 195 12.48 -10.97 -13.77
N LEU A 196 12.61 -10.19 -12.71
CA LEU A 196 12.01 -10.49 -11.41
C LEU A 196 10.48 -10.61 -11.51
N TYR A 197 9.82 -9.71 -12.25
CA TYR A 197 8.38 -9.80 -12.51
C TYR A 197 7.99 -11.13 -13.15
N TRP A 198 8.67 -11.52 -14.23
CA TRP A 198 8.36 -12.75 -14.97
C TRP A 198 8.72 -14.03 -14.22
N PHE A 199 9.50 -13.95 -13.16
CA PHE A 199 9.68 -15.05 -12.23
C PHE A 199 8.60 -15.04 -11.13
N LEU A 200 8.42 -13.89 -10.47
CA LEU A 200 7.60 -13.72 -9.28
C LEU A 200 6.11 -13.97 -9.55
N PHE A 201 5.56 -13.38 -10.60
CA PHE A 201 4.12 -13.44 -10.87
C PHE A 201 3.67 -14.82 -11.39
N PRO A 202 4.38 -15.48 -12.32
CA PRO A 202 4.08 -16.86 -12.67
C PRO A 202 4.26 -17.84 -11.51
N ALA A 203 5.28 -17.65 -10.67
CA ALA A 203 5.45 -18.46 -9.46
C ALA A 203 4.27 -18.30 -8.49
N PHE A 204 3.83 -17.05 -8.26
CA PHE A 204 2.61 -16.78 -7.49
C PHE A 204 1.38 -17.43 -8.13
N PHE A 205 1.22 -17.35 -9.45
CA PHE A 205 0.09 -17.95 -10.15
C PHE A 205 0.06 -19.48 -10.03
N ALA A 206 1.22 -20.13 -10.15
CA ALA A 206 1.33 -21.58 -9.92
C ALA A 206 0.95 -21.95 -8.47
N LEU A 207 1.40 -21.17 -7.50
CA LEU A 207 1.01 -21.33 -6.09
C LEU A 207 -0.50 -21.13 -5.90
N MET A 208 -1.09 -20.12 -6.55
CA MET A 208 -2.53 -19.87 -6.54
C MET A 208 -3.30 -21.08 -7.06
N LEU A 209 -2.92 -21.63 -8.22
CA LEU A 209 -3.59 -22.81 -8.79
C LEU A 209 -3.56 -24.00 -7.83
N SER A 210 -2.41 -24.24 -7.18
CA SER A 210 -2.29 -25.29 -6.17
C SER A 210 -3.20 -25.05 -4.96
N PHE A 211 -3.21 -23.83 -4.43
CA PHE A 211 -4.02 -23.47 -3.26
C PHE A 211 -5.52 -23.50 -3.53
N VAL A 212 -5.96 -23.06 -4.72
CA VAL A 212 -7.40 -22.94 -5.02
C VAL A 212 -7.96 -24.18 -5.72
N ALA A 213 -7.13 -25.19 -6.00
CA ALA A 213 -7.50 -26.44 -6.67
C ALA A 213 -8.76 -27.12 -6.09
N PRO A 214 -8.99 -27.16 -4.77
CA PRO A 214 -10.21 -27.75 -4.21
C PRO A 214 -11.51 -27.05 -4.60
N THR A 215 -11.42 -25.86 -5.21
CA THR A 215 -12.55 -24.99 -5.53
C THR A 215 -12.67 -24.68 -7.02
N PHE A 216 -12.00 -25.44 -7.90
CA PHE A 216 -12.07 -25.25 -9.35
C PHE A 216 -13.46 -25.43 -9.95
N ASP A 217 -14.36 -26.11 -9.24
CA ASP A 217 -15.78 -26.24 -9.60
C ASP A 217 -16.59 -24.96 -9.34
N LYS A 218 -16.02 -23.97 -8.62
CA LYS A 218 -16.70 -22.72 -8.25
C LYS A 218 -16.43 -21.63 -9.28
N SER A 219 -17.50 -20.99 -9.76
CA SER A 219 -17.44 -19.88 -10.73
C SER A 219 -16.57 -18.72 -10.24
N TYR A 220 -16.63 -18.37 -8.95
CA TYR A 220 -15.80 -17.33 -8.36
C TYR A 220 -14.30 -17.63 -8.44
N THR A 221 -13.91 -18.91 -8.27
CA THR A 221 -12.51 -19.33 -8.40
C THR A 221 -12.04 -19.23 -9.85
N LEU A 222 -12.85 -19.70 -10.80
CA LEU A 222 -12.53 -19.58 -12.22
C LEU A 222 -12.36 -18.11 -12.65
N LEU A 223 -13.26 -17.23 -12.21
CA LEU A 223 -13.18 -15.80 -12.49
C LEU A 223 -11.92 -15.16 -11.87
N SER A 224 -11.58 -15.55 -10.63
CA SER A 224 -10.39 -15.05 -9.95
C SER A 224 -9.10 -15.50 -10.64
N ILE A 225 -9.02 -16.76 -11.07
CA ILE A 225 -7.89 -17.30 -11.85
C ILE A 225 -7.74 -16.53 -13.17
N LEU A 226 -8.84 -16.34 -13.91
CA LEU A 226 -8.83 -15.61 -15.16
C LEU A 226 -8.37 -14.16 -14.96
N LEU A 227 -8.89 -13.48 -13.94
CA LEU A 227 -8.53 -12.11 -13.62
C LEU A 227 -7.04 -11.98 -13.28
N VAL A 228 -6.51 -12.86 -12.44
CA VAL A 228 -5.08 -12.86 -12.08
C VAL A 228 -4.23 -13.14 -13.31
N ALA A 229 -4.60 -14.12 -14.15
CA ALA A 229 -3.89 -14.40 -15.40
C ALA A 229 -3.85 -13.18 -16.32
N LEU A 230 -4.98 -12.50 -16.52
CA LEU A 230 -5.05 -11.27 -17.33
C LEU A 230 -4.17 -10.15 -16.75
N LEU A 231 -4.16 -9.97 -15.43
CA LEU A 231 -3.31 -8.97 -14.76
C LEU A 231 -1.81 -9.24 -14.97
N ILE A 232 -1.41 -10.52 -14.95
CA ILE A 232 -0.02 -10.93 -15.18
C ILE A 232 0.38 -10.71 -16.64
N LEU A 233 -0.49 -11.07 -17.58
CA LEU A 233 -0.22 -11.02 -19.02
C LEU A 233 -0.28 -9.62 -19.62
N THR A 234 -0.87 -8.63 -18.92
CA THR A 234 -1.01 -7.25 -19.40
C THR A 234 -0.15 -6.26 -18.62
N PRO A 235 1.20 -6.39 -18.58
CA PRO A 235 2.07 -5.49 -17.82
C PRO A 235 2.02 -4.03 -18.32
N THR A 236 1.78 -3.06 -17.42
CA THR A 236 1.94 -1.62 -17.74
C THR A 236 3.28 -1.09 -17.23
N ASN A 237 3.58 -1.30 -15.95
CA ASN A 237 4.83 -0.87 -15.33
C ASN A 237 5.37 -1.95 -14.38
N TYR A 238 6.38 -2.70 -14.84
CA TYR A 238 6.99 -3.80 -14.10
C TYR A 238 7.54 -3.37 -12.73
N ARG A 239 8.16 -2.19 -12.66
CA ARG A 239 8.74 -1.67 -11.41
C ARG A 239 7.66 -1.42 -10.37
N THR A 240 6.63 -0.66 -10.73
CA THR A 240 5.54 -0.35 -9.80
C THR A 240 4.78 -1.61 -9.41
N ALA A 241 4.56 -2.54 -10.33
CA ALA A 241 3.92 -3.82 -10.03
C ALA A 241 4.71 -4.64 -9.01
N VAL A 242 6.03 -4.82 -9.21
CA VAL A 242 6.89 -5.55 -8.27
C VAL A 242 6.96 -4.86 -6.91
N LEU A 243 7.12 -3.53 -6.87
CA LEU A 243 7.17 -2.79 -5.60
C LEU A 243 5.84 -2.86 -4.85
N THR A 244 4.72 -2.76 -5.57
CA THR A 244 3.38 -2.88 -4.99
C THR A 244 3.13 -4.28 -4.46
N PHE A 245 3.55 -5.31 -5.21
CA PHE A 245 3.47 -6.70 -4.77
C PHE A 245 4.28 -6.93 -3.49
N ILE A 246 5.54 -6.47 -3.45
CA ILE A 246 6.41 -6.62 -2.26
C ILE A 246 5.84 -5.86 -1.06
N ALA A 247 5.37 -4.63 -1.27
CA ALA A 247 4.77 -3.83 -0.20
C ALA A 247 3.48 -4.47 0.34
N GLY A 248 2.62 -4.98 -0.55
CA GLY A 248 1.39 -5.68 -0.20
C GLY A 248 1.65 -7.00 0.52
N ALA A 249 2.59 -7.82 0.04
CA ALA A 249 2.98 -9.05 0.72
C ALA A 249 3.65 -8.80 2.07
N GLY A 250 4.46 -7.74 2.17
CA GLY A 250 5.11 -7.34 3.41
C GLY A 250 4.10 -6.91 4.49
N LEU A 251 3.11 -6.08 4.13
CA LEU A 251 2.02 -5.73 5.06
C LEU A 251 1.12 -6.94 5.34
N GLY A 252 0.78 -7.70 4.30
CA GLY A 252 -0.04 -8.91 4.37
C GLY A 252 0.52 -9.97 5.29
N TYR A 253 1.85 -10.13 5.36
CA TYR A 253 2.49 -11.06 6.29
C TYR A 253 2.06 -10.79 7.75
N TYR A 254 2.14 -9.53 8.19
CA TYR A 254 1.78 -9.18 9.56
C TYR A 254 0.27 -9.25 9.80
N LEU A 255 -0.54 -8.87 8.81
CA LEU A 255 -2.01 -8.99 8.91
C LEU A 255 -2.46 -10.44 9.01
N GLU A 256 -1.91 -11.33 8.17
CA GLU A 256 -2.21 -12.76 8.21
C GLU A 256 -1.66 -13.42 9.47
N LEU A 257 -0.44 -13.08 9.89
CA LEU A 257 0.13 -13.59 11.12
C LEU A 257 -0.76 -13.24 12.31
N TRP A 258 -1.23 -12.00 12.38
CA TRP A 258 -2.16 -11.58 13.43
C TRP A 258 -3.49 -12.33 13.32
N GLY A 259 -4.20 -12.21 12.20
CA GLY A 259 -5.55 -12.75 12.07
C GLY A 259 -5.64 -14.27 12.22
N THR A 260 -4.66 -15.02 11.71
CA THR A 260 -4.66 -16.49 11.80
C THR A 260 -4.19 -17.00 13.16
N THR A 261 -3.30 -16.28 13.86
CA THR A 261 -2.88 -16.68 15.23
C THR A 261 -3.93 -16.36 16.29
N ARG A 262 -4.78 -15.36 16.06
CA ARG A 262 -5.91 -14.99 16.93
C ARG A 262 -7.24 -15.58 16.48
N GLU A 263 -7.20 -16.40 15.43
CA GLU A 263 -8.38 -17.11 14.88
C GLU A 263 -9.50 -16.17 14.44
N CYS A 264 -9.14 -14.92 14.10
CA CYS A 264 -10.05 -13.99 13.45
C CYS A 264 -10.54 -14.56 12.11
N TRP A 265 -9.65 -15.25 11.40
CA TRP A 265 -10.00 -16.12 10.29
C TRP A 265 -9.10 -17.35 10.24
N THR A 266 -9.63 -18.41 9.64
CA THR A 266 -8.93 -19.68 9.45
C THR A 266 -9.07 -20.13 8.01
N TYR A 267 -7.94 -20.47 7.39
CA TYR A 267 -7.90 -21.07 6.06
C TYR A 267 -8.14 -22.58 6.14
N TYR A 268 -8.64 -23.17 5.06
CA TYR A 268 -8.84 -24.62 4.97
C TYR A 268 -7.55 -25.44 5.16
N THR A 269 -6.38 -24.81 5.00
CA THR A 269 -5.04 -25.42 5.22
C THR A 269 -4.57 -25.37 6.67
N PHE A 270 -5.26 -24.62 7.56
CA PHE A 270 -4.90 -24.40 8.96
C PHE A 270 -3.50 -23.79 9.21
N GLN A 271 -2.86 -23.25 8.17
CA GLN A 271 -1.54 -22.61 8.27
C GLN A 271 -1.64 -21.22 8.92
N LYS A 272 -0.62 -20.83 9.70
CA LYS A 272 -0.56 -19.56 10.44
C LYS A 272 0.81 -18.87 10.23
N PRO A 273 0.96 -17.90 9.29
CA PRO A 273 0.07 -17.59 8.17
C PRO A 273 0.31 -18.51 6.96
N PRO A 274 -0.68 -18.75 6.08
CA PRO A 274 -0.47 -19.46 4.83
C PRO A 274 0.37 -18.60 3.87
N LEU A 275 1.40 -19.19 3.25
CA LEU A 275 2.26 -18.48 2.31
C LEU A 275 1.47 -17.87 1.14
N PHE A 276 0.49 -18.61 0.61
CA PHE A 276 -0.37 -18.11 -0.46
C PHE A 276 -1.13 -16.86 -0.04
N ALA A 277 -1.75 -16.84 1.15
CA ALA A 277 -2.53 -15.70 1.63
C ALA A 277 -1.65 -14.45 1.75
N VAL A 278 -0.45 -14.58 2.31
CA VAL A 278 0.53 -13.49 2.41
C VAL A 278 0.85 -12.91 1.03
N LEU A 279 1.14 -13.76 0.04
CA LEU A 279 1.45 -13.30 -1.31
C LEU A 279 0.21 -12.79 -2.06
N ALA A 280 -0.99 -13.28 -1.73
CA ALA A 280 -2.25 -12.84 -2.31
C ALA A 280 -2.56 -11.38 -1.94
N HIS A 281 -2.18 -10.90 -0.75
CA HIS A 281 -2.21 -9.46 -0.43
C HIS A 281 -1.35 -8.63 -1.39
N GLY A 282 -0.18 -9.14 -1.76
CA GLY A 282 0.67 -8.54 -2.78
C GLY A 282 -0.02 -8.44 -4.15
N MET A 283 -0.65 -9.53 -4.59
CA MET A 283 -1.38 -9.54 -5.86
C MET A 283 -2.64 -8.64 -5.82
N ALA A 284 -3.38 -8.64 -4.71
CA ALA A 284 -4.55 -7.78 -4.52
C ALA A 284 -4.17 -6.30 -4.60
N ALA A 285 -3.06 -5.90 -3.98
CA ALA A 285 -2.55 -4.53 -4.08
C ALA A 285 -2.21 -4.14 -5.53
N VAL A 286 -1.60 -5.05 -6.29
CA VAL A 286 -1.34 -4.85 -7.72
C VAL A 286 -2.65 -4.71 -8.50
N ALA A 287 -3.65 -5.53 -8.21
CA ALA A 287 -4.97 -5.47 -8.84
C ALA A 287 -5.66 -4.12 -8.57
N PHE A 288 -5.64 -3.63 -7.33
CA PHE A 288 -6.24 -2.33 -7.00
C PHE A 288 -5.53 -1.18 -7.70
N TRP A 289 -4.20 -1.15 -7.66
CA TRP A 289 -3.43 -0.14 -8.39
C TRP A 289 -3.72 -0.16 -9.90
N ARG A 290 -3.89 -1.35 -10.50
CA ARG A 290 -4.28 -1.47 -11.91
C ARG A 290 -5.67 -0.93 -12.18
N THR A 291 -6.62 -1.27 -11.32
CA THR A 291 -8.00 -0.80 -11.43
C THR A 291 -8.06 0.72 -11.30
N GLU A 292 -7.32 1.32 -10.37
CA GLU A 292 -7.22 2.79 -10.26
C GLU A 292 -6.73 3.43 -11.56
N ASN A 293 -5.68 2.89 -12.18
CA ASN A 293 -5.16 3.41 -13.45
C ASN A 293 -6.18 3.27 -14.59
N LEU A 294 -6.90 2.14 -14.64
CA LEU A 294 -7.94 1.92 -15.62
C LEU A 294 -9.09 2.92 -15.45
N VAL A 295 -9.54 3.13 -14.20
CA VAL A 295 -10.59 4.12 -13.90
C VAL A 295 -10.14 5.52 -14.31
N LYS A 296 -8.90 5.91 -14.02
CA LYS A 296 -8.33 7.21 -14.46
C LYS A 296 -8.32 7.33 -15.98
N LEU A 297 -7.91 6.28 -16.69
CA LEU A 297 -7.87 6.27 -18.16
C LEU A 297 -9.27 6.42 -18.76
N VAL A 298 -10.24 5.66 -18.26
CA VAL A 298 -11.64 5.71 -18.73
C VAL A 298 -12.24 7.08 -18.43
N TRP A 299 -12.03 7.60 -17.21
CA TRP A 299 -12.55 8.91 -16.80
C TRP A 299 -11.95 10.06 -17.61
N GLY A 300 -10.64 10.01 -17.89
CA GLY A 300 -9.96 10.99 -18.73
C GLY A 300 -10.49 11.03 -20.17
N LYS A 301 -10.93 9.88 -20.70
CA LYS A 301 -11.57 9.80 -22.02
C LYS A 301 -12.98 10.40 -22.02
N ILE A 302 -13.72 10.29 -20.92
CA ILE A 302 -15.10 10.81 -20.78
C ILE A 302 -15.11 12.32 -20.53
N ARG A 303 -14.15 12.85 -19.78
CA ARG A 303 -14.03 14.29 -19.48
C ARG A 303 -12.67 14.84 -19.94
N PRO A 304 -12.48 15.13 -21.24
CA PRO A 304 -11.21 15.57 -21.82
C PRO A 304 -10.65 16.92 -21.31
N GLY A 305 -11.20 17.53 -20.25
CA GLY A 305 -10.66 18.74 -19.60
C GLY A 305 -10.45 18.65 -18.09
N SER A 306 -10.74 17.51 -17.44
CA SER A 306 -10.78 17.42 -15.97
C SER A 306 -9.47 16.94 -15.31
N PHE A 307 -8.48 16.47 -16.08
CA PHE A 307 -7.24 15.90 -15.53
C PHE A 307 -5.94 16.60 -15.97
N SER A 308 -6.02 17.70 -16.73
CA SER A 308 -4.83 18.45 -17.20
C SER A 308 -4.10 19.26 -16.13
N ALA A 309 -4.44 19.12 -14.85
CA ALA A 309 -3.75 19.82 -13.76
C ALA A 309 -2.77 18.95 -12.95
N GLU A 310 -2.57 17.67 -13.29
CA GLU A 310 -1.58 16.83 -12.62
C GLU A 310 -0.34 16.62 -13.50
N LYS A 311 0.38 17.72 -13.75
CA LYS A 311 1.80 17.67 -14.10
C LYS A 311 2.59 17.43 -12.79
N VAL A 312 2.44 16.25 -12.20
CA VAL A 312 3.18 15.84 -10.98
C VAL A 312 4.25 14.81 -11.35
N MET A 313 5.46 15.34 -11.53
CA MET A 313 6.75 14.78 -11.13
C MET A 313 7.19 13.39 -11.62
N GLY A 314 7.89 13.40 -12.77
CA GLY A 314 9.07 12.59 -13.12
C GLY A 314 8.83 11.12 -13.52
N ASP A 315 9.30 10.59 -14.65
CA ASP A 315 10.55 10.84 -15.39
C ASP A 315 11.77 11.20 -14.52
#